data_AF-A0A660ZER1-F1
#
_entry.id   AF-A0A660ZER1-F1
#
_cell.length_a   1.000
_cell.length_b   1.000
_cell.length_c   1.000
_cell.angle_alpha   90.00
_cell.angle_beta   90.00
_cell.angle_gamma   90.00
#
_symmetry.space_group_name_H-M   'P 1'
#
loop_
_entity.id
_entity.type
_entity.pdbx_description
1 polymer ?
#
loop_
_entity_poly.entity_id
_entity_poly.type
_entity_poly.pdbx_seq_one_letter_code
_entity_poly.pdbx_strand_id
1 'polypeptide(L)'
;MIKRLLLPLFILLLFTLLLYRCSDSIIVPGNENNLITNPSFEENGDSTLVGWFINIPSFVHFTNDTPPNGGNWAITIDVLWGSGNDVITNVKIPEGTHIYKFSFWSKYSNNPGYAEILLVAQDSVSQINRTYADSESWKNYSILDTITSVSGDSLRVKLSGGFSSIAPGKTYFDLCTLELLE
;
A
#
# COMPACT_ATOMS: atom_id res chain seq x y z
N MET A 1 0.92 -50.96 36.44
CA MET A 1 0.03 -50.65 35.30
C MET A 1 0.25 -49.27 34.66
N ILE A 2 0.80 -48.27 35.38
CA ILE A 2 0.96 -46.88 34.88
C ILE A 2 1.93 -46.75 33.67
N LYS A 3 2.94 -47.62 33.54
CA LYS A 3 3.93 -47.53 32.45
C LYS A 3 3.40 -47.85 31.04
N ARG A 4 2.20 -48.45 30.90
CA ARG A 4 1.62 -48.80 29.59
C ARG A 4 0.81 -47.66 28.94
N LEU A 5 0.47 -46.61 29.70
CA LEU A 5 -0.30 -45.46 29.20
C LEU A 5 0.56 -44.27 28.74
N LEU A 6 1.86 -44.27 29.05
CA LEU A 6 2.77 -43.17 28.70
C LEU A 6 3.17 -43.18 27.22
N LEU A 7 3.31 -44.36 26.63
CA LEU A 7 3.69 -44.51 25.22
C LEU A 7 2.64 -43.95 24.22
N PRO A 8 1.33 -44.25 24.34
CA PRO A 8 0.34 -43.67 23.43
C PRO A 8 0.20 -42.15 23.61
N LEU A 9 0.36 -41.62 24.84
CA LEU A 9 0.33 -40.19 25.10
C LEU A 9 1.52 -39.47 24.42
N PHE A 10 2.70 -40.07 24.46
CA PHE A 10 3.90 -39.52 23.82
C PHE A 10 3.79 -39.50 22.29
N ILE A 11 3.18 -40.54 21.69
CA ILE A 11 2.92 -40.61 20.25
C ILE A 11 1.89 -39.56 19.82
N LEU A 12 0.84 -39.36 20.61
CA LEU A 12 -0.18 -38.33 20.35
C LEU A 12 0.44 -36.91 20.40
N LEU A 13 1.29 -36.65 21.39
CA LEU A 13 1.98 -35.35 21.53
C LEU A 13 2.92 -35.10 20.33
N LEU A 14 3.68 -36.11 19.91
CA LEU A 14 4.56 -36.04 18.73
C LEU A 14 3.76 -35.76 17.44
N PHE A 15 2.56 -36.33 17.33
CA PHE A 15 1.68 -36.10 16.18
C PHE A 15 1.10 -34.67 16.14
N THR A 16 0.77 -34.10 17.31
CA THR A 16 0.31 -32.69 17.38
C THR A 16 1.41 -31.67 17.05
N LEU A 17 2.68 -32.00 17.32
CA LEU A 17 3.82 -31.17 16.92
C LEU A 17 4.06 -31.18 15.41
N LEU A 18 3.69 -32.26 14.71
CA LEU A 18 3.76 -32.32 13.23
C LEU A 18 2.62 -31.55 12.54
N LEU A 19 1.55 -31.20 13.27
CA LEU A 19 0.44 -30.39 12.77
C LEU A 19 0.69 -28.88 12.92
N TYR A 20 1.75 -28.47 13.63
CA TYR A 20 2.34 -27.13 13.47
C TYR A 20 3.11 -27.10 12.13
N ARG A 21 2.36 -27.27 11.04
CA ARG A 21 2.82 -26.91 9.71
C ARG A 21 3.09 -25.41 9.73
N CYS A 22 4.33 -25.06 9.40
CA CYS A 22 4.73 -23.75 8.96
C CYS A 22 3.60 -23.17 8.10
N SER A 23 2.94 -22.12 8.59
CA SER A 23 2.16 -21.26 7.71
C SER A 23 3.20 -20.70 6.76
N ASP A 24 3.26 -21.22 5.54
CA ASP A 24 4.03 -20.61 4.48
C ASP A 24 3.50 -19.19 4.36
N SER A 25 4.19 -18.23 5.00
CA SER A 25 4.10 -16.85 4.59
C SER A 25 4.51 -16.90 3.14
N ILE A 26 3.54 -16.75 2.24
CA ILE A 26 3.82 -16.53 0.84
C ILE A 26 4.64 -15.25 0.85
N ILE A 27 5.96 -15.39 0.78
CA ILE A 27 6.85 -14.28 0.48
C ILE A 27 6.46 -13.96 -0.95
N VAL A 28 5.54 -13.01 -1.10
CA VAL A 28 5.28 -12.37 -2.39
C VAL A 28 6.66 -11.93 -2.84
N PRO A 29 7.19 -12.42 -3.98
CA PRO A 29 8.47 -11.97 -4.46
C PRO A 29 8.39 -10.46 -4.51
N GLY A 30 9.23 -9.79 -3.70
CA GLY A 30 9.34 -8.34 -3.73
C GLY A 30 9.54 -7.98 -5.19
N ASN A 31 8.57 -7.27 -5.77
CA ASN A 31 8.61 -6.93 -7.17
C ASN A 31 9.88 -6.10 -7.39
N GLU A 32 10.93 -6.72 -7.92
CA GLU A 32 12.26 -6.10 -8.06
C GLU A 32 12.18 -4.84 -8.95
N ASN A 33 11.08 -4.68 -9.69
CA ASN A 33 10.80 -3.55 -10.56
C ASN A 33 9.95 -2.45 -9.91
N ASN A 34 9.55 -2.60 -8.64
CA ASN A 34 8.77 -1.56 -7.96
C ASN A 34 9.68 -0.42 -7.52
N LEU A 35 9.42 0.77 -8.04
CA LEU A 35 10.16 1.97 -7.72
C LEU A 35 9.73 2.61 -6.38
N ILE A 36 8.59 2.19 -5.82
CA ILE A 36 8.13 2.63 -4.48
C ILE A 36 8.79 1.78 -3.40
N THR A 37 9.40 2.45 -2.43
CA THR A 37 9.88 1.80 -1.20
C THR A 37 8.73 1.56 -0.24
N ASN A 38 8.73 0.40 0.44
CA ASN A 38 7.70 0.02 1.41
C ASN A 38 6.26 0.16 0.85
N PRO A 39 5.93 -0.60 -0.21
CA PRO A 39 4.66 -0.47 -0.92
C PRO A 39 3.44 -0.98 -0.15
N SER A 40 3.67 -1.82 0.87
CA SER A 40 2.64 -2.45 1.70
C SER A 40 2.58 -1.91 3.12
N PHE A 41 3.27 -0.80 3.40
CA PHE A 41 3.24 -0.13 4.70
C PHE A 41 3.64 -1.00 5.90
N GLU A 42 4.54 -1.96 5.67
CA GLU A 42 5.05 -2.86 6.69
C GLU A 42 6.50 -3.28 6.42
N GLU A 43 7.27 -3.47 7.49
CA GLU A 43 8.65 -3.93 7.45
C GLU A 43 8.85 -4.95 8.58
N ASN A 44 9.28 -6.16 8.22
CA ASN A 44 9.43 -7.29 9.16
C ASN A 44 8.15 -7.63 9.96
N GLY A 45 6.97 -7.36 9.38
CA GLY A 45 5.66 -7.64 9.98
C GLY A 45 5.10 -6.51 10.86
N ASP A 46 5.89 -5.46 11.11
CA ASP A 46 5.45 -4.26 11.83
C ASP A 46 4.99 -3.19 10.85
N SER A 47 3.94 -2.44 11.22
CA SER A 47 3.45 -1.32 10.41
C SER A 47 4.47 -0.17 10.37
N THR A 48 4.66 0.42 9.19
CA THR A 48 5.62 1.51 9.01
C THR A 48 5.29 2.40 7.80
N LEU A 49 5.69 3.67 7.92
CA LEU A 49 5.60 4.68 6.87
C LEU A 49 6.99 5.05 6.32
N VAL A 50 8.00 4.21 6.54
CA VAL A 50 9.33 4.40 5.94
C VAL A 50 9.17 4.59 4.42
N GLY A 51 9.80 5.64 3.87
CA GLY A 51 9.70 6.00 2.46
C GLY A 51 8.47 6.85 2.09
N TRP A 52 7.57 7.11 3.03
CA TRP A 52 6.37 7.94 2.84
C TRP A 52 6.41 9.18 3.72
N PHE A 53 5.92 10.30 3.18
CA PHE A 53 5.74 11.56 3.88
C PHE A 53 4.26 11.82 4.13
N ILE A 54 3.94 12.36 5.30
CA ILE A 54 2.58 12.67 5.70
C ILE A 54 2.51 14.12 6.15
N ASN A 55 1.51 14.84 5.67
CA ASN A 55 1.31 16.22 6.07
C ASN A 55 0.73 16.33 7.50
N ILE A 56 -0.31 15.54 7.80
CA ILE A 56 -0.99 15.56 9.10
C ILE A 56 -1.09 14.11 9.65
N PRO A 57 -0.14 13.68 10.50
CA PRO A 57 -0.07 12.31 10.99
C PRO A 57 -1.32 11.81 11.73
N SER A 58 -2.09 12.70 12.36
CA SER A 58 -3.29 12.34 13.13
C SER A 58 -4.43 11.79 12.27
N PHE A 59 -4.33 11.88 10.94
CA PHE A 59 -5.34 11.40 9.99
C PHE A 59 -4.91 10.16 9.21
N VAL A 60 -3.74 9.62 9.51
CA VAL A 60 -3.23 8.41 8.89
C VAL A 60 -3.08 7.36 9.97
N HIS A 61 -3.74 6.23 9.77
CA HIS A 61 -3.75 5.13 10.73
C HIS A 61 -3.40 3.83 10.02
N PHE A 62 -2.90 2.85 10.77
CA PHE A 62 -2.74 1.48 10.28
C PHE A 62 -3.95 0.63 10.65
N THR A 63 -4.26 -0.36 9.80
CA THR A 63 -5.35 -1.31 10.00
C THR A 63 -4.94 -2.71 9.56
N ASN A 64 -5.52 -3.73 10.17
CA ASN A 64 -5.35 -5.14 9.77
C ASN A 64 -6.39 -5.60 8.74
N ASP A 65 -7.26 -4.70 8.29
CA ASP A 65 -8.15 -4.93 7.16
C ASP A 65 -7.35 -4.70 5.87
N THR A 66 -6.82 -5.77 5.29
CA THR A 66 -5.92 -5.75 4.12
C THR A 66 -6.60 -6.35 2.88
N PRO A 67 -6.18 -5.96 1.65
CA PRO A 67 -6.65 -6.58 0.42
C PRO A 67 -6.16 -8.04 0.27
N PRO A 68 -6.70 -8.77 -0.73
CA PRO A 68 -6.13 -10.05 -1.13
C PRO A 68 -4.63 -9.94 -1.45
N ASN A 69 -3.83 -10.84 -0.89
CA ASN A 69 -2.36 -10.87 -0.98
C ASN A 69 -1.64 -9.69 -0.30
N GLY A 70 -2.35 -8.87 0.48
CA GLY A 70 -1.72 -7.94 1.42
C GLY A 70 -1.07 -8.71 2.58
N GLY A 71 -0.16 -8.06 3.30
CA GLY A 71 0.37 -8.62 4.55
C GLY A 71 -0.54 -8.29 5.73
N ASN A 72 0.08 -7.84 6.83
CA ASN A 72 -0.64 -7.63 8.09
C ASN A 72 -1.24 -6.23 8.22
N TRP A 73 -0.77 -5.28 7.42
CA TRP A 73 -1.09 -3.87 7.57
C TRP A 73 -1.48 -3.23 6.25
N ALA A 74 -2.48 -2.36 6.33
CA ALA A 74 -2.80 -1.35 5.33
C ALA A 74 -2.88 0.01 6.03
N ILE A 75 -2.91 1.10 5.26
CA ILE A 75 -3.17 2.43 5.82
C ILE A 75 -4.62 2.86 5.58
N THR A 76 -5.14 3.68 6.48
CA THR A 76 -6.36 4.45 6.30
C THR A 76 -6.05 5.93 6.38
N ILE A 77 -6.61 6.71 5.46
CA ILE A 77 -6.51 8.16 5.46
C ILE A 77 -7.90 8.75 5.69
N ASP A 78 -8.05 9.47 6.80
CA ASP A 78 -9.32 10.07 7.21
C ASP A 78 -9.66 11.31 6.36
N VAL A 79 -10.93 11.39 5.98
CA VAL A 79 -11.55 12.54 5.31
C VAL A 79 -12.29 13.35 6.36
N LEU A 80 -11.83 14.57 6.62
CA LEU A 80 -12.51 15.52 7.50
C LEU A 80 -12.90 16.80 6.77
N TRP A 81 -13.73 17.58 7.45
CA TRP A 81 -14.24 18.86 6.97
C TRP A 81 -13.10 19.83 6.67
N GLY A 82 -13.01 20.28 5.42
CA GLY A 82 -12.13 21.40 5.06
C GLY A 82 -10.70 21.01 4.67
N SER A 83 -10.26 19.77 4.88
CA SER A 83 -8.90 19.36 4.53
C SER A 83 -8.84 17.90 4.12
N GLY A 84 -8.32 17.65 2.92
CA GLY A 84 -7.89 16.32 2.51
C GLY A 84 -6.48 16.04 3.02
N ASN A 85 -6.26 14.82 3.49
CA ASN A 85 -4.95 14.36 3.94
C ASN A 85 -4.30 13.52 2.87
N ASP A 86 -2.98 13.67 2.78
CA ASP A 86 -2.18 13.05 1.74
C ASP A 86 -1.00 12.29 2.37
N VAL A 87 -0.75 11.11 1.82
CA VAL A 87 0.45 10.30 2.05
C VAL A 87 1.20 10.24 0.72
N ILE A 88 2.44 10.72 0.70
CA ILE A 88 3.19 10.94 -0.55
C ILE A 88 4.54 10.24 -0.51
N THR A 89 5.00 9.77 -1.66
CA THR A 89 6.38 9.31 -1.85
C THR A 89 6.93 9.89 -3.15
N ASN A 90 8.24 10.15 -3.18
CA ASN A 90 8.92 10.65 -4.37
C ASN A 90 9.87 9.58 -4.91
N VAL A 91 9.88 9.41 -6.22
CA VAL A 91 10.65 8.42 -6.95
C VAL A 91 11.47 9.14 -8.01
N LYS A 92 12.79 8.90 -8.00
CA LYS A 92 13.67 9.41 -9.07
C LYS A 92 13.38 8.65 -10.36
N ILE A 93 13.34 9.35 -11.49
CA ILE A 93 13.08 8.75 -12.80
C ILE A 93 14.22 9.03 -13.78
N PRO A 94 14.46 8.14 -14.75
CA PRO A 94 15.40 8.38 -15.85
C PRO A 94 14.91 9.48 -16.79
N GLU A 95 15.85 10.22 -17.36
CA GLU A 95 15.59 11.22 -18.41
C GLU A 95 15.02 10.56 -19.67
N GLY A 96 14.20 11.30 -20.42
CA GLY A 96 13.58 10.86 -21.66
C GLY A 96 12.08 10.58 -21.53
N THR A 97 11.52 9.92 -22.53
CA THR A 97 10.10 9.56 -22.60
C THR A 97 9.93 8.09 -22.30
N HIS A 98 9.18 7.79 -21.23
CA HIS A 98 9.04 6.45 -20.69
C HIS A 98 7.57 6.15 -20.33
N ILE A 99 7.20 4.87 -20.30
CA ILE A 99 5.86 4.43 -19.89
C ILE A 99 5.89 3.95 -18.45
N TYR A 100 5.03 4.52 -17.61
CA TYR A 100 4.89 4.15 -16.21
C TYR A 100 3.53 3.55 -15.92
N LYS A 101 3.51 2.54 -15.06
CA LYS A 101 2.28 1.98 -14.49
C LYS A 101 2.31 2.10 -12.98
N PHE A 102 1.39 2.89 -12.44
CA PHE A 102 1.11 2.93 -11.01
C PHE A 102 -0.11 2.08 -10.70
N SER A 103 0.00 1.07 -9.84
CA SER A 103 -1.12 0.27 -9.36
C SER A 103 -1.22 0.31 -7.84
N PHE A 104 -2.42 0.13 -7.31
CA PHE A 104 -2.66 0.15 -5.88
C PHE A 104 -3.99 -0.54 -5.55
N TRP A 105 -4.06 -1.18 -4.40
CA TRP A 105 -5.32 -1.63 -3.85
C TRP A 105 -5.94 -0.52 -3.03
N SER A 106 -7.26 -0.32 -3.21
CA SER A 106 -7.99 0.64 -2.40
C SER A 106 -9.44 0.21 -2.18
N LYS A 107 -10.02 0.77 -1.13
CA LYS A 107 -11.44 0.85 -0.89
C LYS A 107 -11.74 2.11 -0.07
N TYR A 108 -13.00 2.47 0.05
CA TYR A 108 -13.40 3.59 0.91
C TYR A 108 -14.56 3.24 1.84
N SER A 109 -14.77 4.09 2.83
CA SER A 109 -15.96 4.11 3.68
C SER A 109 -16.51 5.53 3.73
N ASN A 110 -17.79 5.68 3.40
CA ASN A 110 -18.55 6.93 3.29
C ASN A 110 -18.11 7.93 2.21
N ASN A 111 -16.83 8.30 2.16
CA ASN A 111 -16.32 9.26 1.17
C ASN A 111 -15.08 8.69 0.46
N PRO A 112 -15.05 8.71 -0.87
CA PRO A 112 -13.93 8.19 -1.64
C PRO A 112 -12.76 9.16 -1.68
N GLY A 113 -11.57 8.59 -1.57
CA GLY A 113 -10.31 9.24 -1.85
C GLY A 113 -9.85 8.99 -3.27
N TYR A 114 -8.56 9.25 -3.51
CA TYR A 114 -7.95 9.02 -4.81
C TYR A 114 -6.46 8.79 -4.66
N ALA A 115 -5.86 8.21 -5.69
CA ALA A 115 -4.42 8.20 -5.87
C ALA A 115 -4.07 8.93 -7.17
N GLU A 116 -2.91 9.59 -7.19
CA GLU A 116 -2.45 10.35 -8.34
C GLU A 116 -0.93 10.27 -8.52
N ILE A 117 -0.51 10.45 -9.77
CA ILE A 117 0.89 10.63 -10.15
C ILE A 117 1.08 12.10 -10.51
N LEU A 118 2.11 12.72 -9.94
CA LEU A 118 2.54 14.07 -10.29
C LEU A 118 3.99 14.04 -10.80
N LEU A 119 4.29 14.88 -11.78
CA LEU A 119 5.65 15.19 -12.17
C LEU A 119 6.15 16.34 -11.31
N VAL A 120 7.28 16.15 -10.64
CA VAL A 120 7.97 17.16 -9.85
C VAL A 120 9.21 17.58 -10.63
N ALA A 121 9.13 18.74 -11.26
CA ALA A 121 10.24 19.40 -11.93
C ALA A 121 10.87 20.44 -10.99
N GLN A 122 12.00 21.03 -11.41
CA GLN A 122 12.79 21.97 -10.58
C GLN A 122 11.94 23.08 -9.92
N ASP A 123 11.03 23.69 -10.68
CA ASP A 123 10.25 24.86 -10.22
C ASP A 123 8.72 24.62 -10.24
N SER A 124 8.28 23.39 -10.52
CA SER A 124 6.86 23.12 -10.68
C SER A 124 6.46 21.69 -10.30
N VAL A 125 5.19 21.54 -9.95
CA VAL A 125 4.55 20.24 -9.77
C VAL A 125 3.32 20.21 -10.66
N SER A 126 3.25 19.27 -11.59
CA SER A 126 2.12 19.09 -12.49
C SER A 126 1.46 17.74 -12.25
N GLN A 127 0.13 17.74 -12.09
CA GLN A 127 -0.64 16.51 -12.05
C GLN A 127 -0.59 15.84 -13.43
N ILE A 128 -0.17 14.58 -13.47
CA ILE A 128 -0.21 13.77 -14.69
C ILE A 128 -1.59 13.14 -14.79
N ASN A 129 -1.96 12.33 -13.79
CA ASN A 129 -3.19 11.56 -13.82
C ASN A 129 -3.67 11.19 -12.40
N ARG A 130 -4.95 10.88 -12.27
CA ARG A 130 -5.63 10.58 -11.00
C ARG A 130 -6.67 9.49 -11.18
N THR A 131 -6.78 8.59 -10.21
CA THR A 131 -7.84 7.58 -10.12
C THR A 131 -8.51 7.63 -8.75
N TYR A 132 -9.85 7.68 -8.73
CA TYR A 132 -10.65 7.67 -7.50
C TYR A 132 -10.90 6.24 -7.01
N ALA A 133 -10.84 6.05 -5.69
CA ALA A 133 -11.21 4.80 -5.03
C ALA A 133 -12.74 4.70 -4.97
N ASP A 134 -13.35 4.13 -6.01
CA ASP A 134 -14.81 4.09 -6.22
C ASP A 134 -15.52 2.85 -5.63
N SER A 135 -14.83 2.01 -4.85
CA SER A 135 -15.40 0.80 -4.27
C SER A 135 -15.33 0.76 -2.74
N GLU A 136 -16.40 0.30 -2.09
CA GLU A 136 -16.40 0.00 -0.65
C GLU A 136 -15.74 -1.36 -0.33
N SER A 137 -15.43 -2.16 -1.35
CA SER A 137 -14.66 -3.40 -1.24
C SER A 137 -13.27 -3.21 -1.83
N TRP A 138 -12.29 -3.99 -1.35
CA TRP A 138 -10.94 -3.96 -1.89
C TRP A 138 -10.95 -4.23 -3.40
N LYS A 139 -10.46 -3.26 -4.17
CA LYS A 139 -10.33 -3.31 -5.63
C LYS A 139 -8.92 -2.84 -6.01
N ASN A 140 -8.33 -3.50 -6.99
CA ASN A 140 -7.07 -3.07 -7.57
C ASN A 140 -7.32 -2.01 -8.65
N TYR A 141 -6.60 -0.90 -8.57
CA TYR A 141 -6.65 0.20 -9.51
C TYR A 141 -5.30 0.34 -10.21
N SER A 142 -5.30 0.96 -11.38
CA SER A 142 -4.06 1.27 -12.09
C SER A 142 -4.18 2.52 -12.96
N ILE A 143 -3.09 3.29 -13.00
CA ILE A 143 -2.84 4.42 -13.88
C ILE A 143 -1.69 4.01 -14.80
N LEU A 144 -1.89 4.13 -16.12
CA LEU A 144 -0.86 3.89 -17.13
C LEU A 144 -0.67 5.20 -17.90
N ASP A 145 0.55 5.72 -17.93
CA ASP A 145 0.83 7.01 -18.56
C ASP A 145 2.22 7.06 -19.20
N THR A 146 2.39 7.95 -20.17
CA THR A 146 3.66 8.20 -20.86
C THR A 146 4.22 9.54 -20.39
N ILE A 147 5.42 9.52 -19.80
CA ILE A 147 6.00 10.67 -19.12
C ILE A 147 7.32 11.03 -19.78
N THR A 148 7.43 12.28 -20.21
CA THR A 148 8.71 12.87 -20.66
C THR A 148 9.33 13.66 -19.52
N SER A 149 10.58 13.38 -19.20
CA SER A 149 11.32 14.03 -18.12
C SER A 149 12.73 14.44 -18.52
N VAL A 150 13.29 15.41 -17.79
CA VAL A 150 14.67 15.87 -17.92
C VAL A 150 15.46 15.61 -16.64
N SER A 151 16.77 15.92 -16.67
CA SER A 151 17.66 15.71 -15.54
C SER A 151 17.16 16.39 -14.27
N GLY A 152 17.00 15.60 -13.20
CA GLY A 152 16.59 16.08 -11.88
C GLY A 152 15.08 16.01 -11.62
N ASP A 153 14.27 15.70 -12.63
CA ASP A 153 12.84 15.45 -12.43
C ASP A 153 12.61 14.19 -11.58
N SER A 154 11.45 14.15 -10.93
CA SER A 154 10.99 12.98 -10.17
C SER A 154 9.48 12.79 -10.31
N LEU A 155 9.01 11.57 -10.06
CA LEU A 155 7.58 11.32 -9.87
C LEU A 155 7.22 11.41 -8.40
N ARG A 156 6.06 11.99 -8.12
CA ARG A 156 5.41 11.90 -6.83
C ARG A 156 4.18 11.04 -6.96
N VAL A 157 4.13 9.99 -6.15
CA VAL A 157 2.90 9.24 -5.92
C VAL A 157 2.22 9.82 -4.70
N LYS A 158 0.94 10.14 -4.84
CA LYS A 158 0.12 10.68 -3.75
C LYS A 158 -1.12 9.82 -3.55
N LEU A 159 -1.35 9.41 -2.31
CA LEU A 159 -2.55 8.77 -1.83
C LEU A 159 -3.32 9.79 -1.01
N SER A 160 -4.58 10.05 -1.35
CA SER A 160 -5.40 11.04 -0.69
C SER A 160 -6.62 10.39 -0.06
N GLY A 161 -6.93 10.78 1.17
CA GLY A 161 -8.18 10.42 1.82
C GLY A 161 -9.40 10.91 1.02
N GLY A 162 -9.26 12.03 0.31
CA GLY A 162 -10.35 12.74 -0.35
C GLY A 162 -10.75 14.00 0.41
N PHE A 163 -11.91 14.58 0.05
CA PHE A 163 -12.45 15.77 0.70
C PHE A 163 -13.97 15.63 0.86
N SER A 164 -14.50 16.04 2.00
CA SER A 164 -15.96 16.12 2.22
C SER A 164 -16.31 17.27 3.15
N SER A 165 -17.33 18.04 2.78
CA SER A 165 -17.93 19.09 3.62
C SER A 165 -19.14 18.61 4.42
N ILE A 166 -19.58 17.37 4.20
CA ILE A 166 -20.87 16.87 4.68
C ILE A 166 -20.68 15.83 5.78
N ALA A 167 -19.85 14.82 5.54
CA ALA A 167 -19.67 13.69 6.45
C ALA A 167 -18.20 13.24 6.46
N PRO A 168 -17.71 12.73 7.60
CA PRO A 168 -16.39 12.10 7.63
C PRO A 168 -16.39 10.80 6.83
N GLY A 169 -15.23 10.42 6.32
CA GLY A 169 -15.01 9.17 5.63
C GLY A 169 -13.58 8.70 5.79
N LYS A 170 -13.25 7.56 5.20
CA LYS A 170 -11.90 7.01 5.20
C LYS A 170 -11.62 6.34 3.87
N THR A 171 -10.38 6.47 3.40
CA THR A 171 -9.91 5.72 2.24
C THR A 171 -8.74 4.85 2.64
N TYR A 172 -8.76 3.62 2.18
CA TYR A 172 -7.81 2.57 2.53
C TYR A 172 -6.86 2.37 1.35
N PHE A 173 -5.59 2.13 1.64
CA PHE A 173 -4.59 1.87 0.61
C PHE A 173 -3.62 0.79 1.07
N ASP A 174 -3.22 -0.06 0.13
CA ASP A 174 -2.19 -1.07 0.31
C ASP A 174 -1.61 -1.51 -1.05
N LEU A 175 -0.50 -2.24 -1.04
CA LEU A 175 0.14 -2.87 -2.20
C LEU A 175 0.38 -1.89 -3.37
N CYS A 176 0.99 -0.74 -3.08
CA CYS A 176 1.27 0.30 -4.07
C CYS A 176 2.48 -0.06 -4.95
N THR A 177 2.31 -0.13 -6.26
CA THR A 177 3.42 -0.43 -7.19
C THR A 177 3.58 0.66 -8.23
N LEU A 178 4.80 1.16 -8.43
CA LEU A 178 5.14 2.01 -9.56
C LEU A 178 6.20 1.30 -10.39
N GLU A 179 5.89 1.00 -11.64
CA GLU A 179 6.74 0.26 -12.55
C GLU A 179 7.11 1.12 -13.76
N LEU A 180 8.37 1.08 -14.16
CA LEU A 180 8.83 1.54 -15.47
C LEU A 180 8.70 0.37 -16.45
N LEU A 181 7.95 0.57 -17.55
CA LEU A 181 7.66 -0.49 -18.52
C LEU A 181 8.51 -0.39 -19.79
N GLU A 182 8.71 0.84 -20.29
CA GLU A 182 9.46 1.17 -21.50
C GLU A 182 10.17 2.50 -21.36
#